data_AF-X1IMP7-F1
#
_entry.id   AF-X1IMP7-F1
#
_cell.length_a   1.000
_cell.length_b   1.000
_cell.length_c   1.000
_cell.angle_alpha   90.00
_cell.angle_beta   90.00
_cell.angle_gamma   90.00
#
_symmetry.space_group_name_H-M   'P 1'
#
loop_
_entity.id
_entity.type
_entity.pdbx_description
1 polymer ?
#
loop_
_entity_poly.entity_id
_entity_poly.type
_entity_poly.pdbx_seq_one_letter_code
_entity_poly.pdbx_strand_id
1 'polypeptide(L)'
;AGKKGKISKFKIKEKNKELKEKIFQSFDKIRIYTKEPHKEKTSKPIILEPNSTVKDVAEKILKGFSNKVKETKIWGPSSKFPGQIIGLQHELKDLDVVEFKTK
;
A
#
# COMPACT_ATOMS: atom_id res chain seq x y z
N ALA A 1 -4.74 46.37 -28.20
CA ALA A 1 -5.18 45.89 -26.88
C ALA A 1 -5.62 44.43 -27.01
N GLY A 2 -5.07 43.51 -26.22
CA GLY A 2 -5.41 42.08 -26.35
C GLY A 2 -4.83 41.26 -25.20
N LYS A 3 -5.33 41.48 -23.97
CA LYS A 3 -5.04 40.60 -22.83
C LYS A 3 -5.75 39.26 -23.06
N LYS A 4 -5.06 38.28 -23.65
CA LYS A 4 -5.54 36.88 -23.68
C LYS A 4 -5.59 36.37 -22.24
N GLY A 5 -6.81 36.16 -21.75
CA GLY A 5 -7.10 35.71 -20.39
C GLY A 5 -6.48 34.35 -20.09
N LYS A 6 -5.61 34.31 -19.07
CA LYS A 6 -5.25 33.07 -18.36
C LYS A 6 -6.41 32.70 -17.45
N ILE A 7 -7.49 32.14 -18.00
CA ILE A 7 -8.61 31.65 -17.20
C ILE A 7 -8.79 30.16 -17.50
N SER A 8 -8.87 29.34 -16.45
CA SER A 8 -9.46 27.98 -16.38
C SER A 8 -8.57 26.73 -16.26
N LYS A 9 -7.24 26.76 -16.40
CA LYS A 9 -6.45 25.50 -16.28
C LYS A 9 -6.18 25.04 -14.83
N PHE A 10 -6.14 25.95 -13.86
CA PHE A 10 -5.73 25.63 -12.47
C PHE A 10 -6.88 25.01 -11.64
N LYS A 11 -8.13 25.45 -11.85
CA LYS A 11 -9.30 25.00 -11.08
C LYS A 11 -9.81 23.60 -11.44
N ILE A 12 -9.59 23.12 -12.67
CA ILE A 12 -10.07 21.80 -13.13
C ILE A 12 -9.20 20.66 -12.57
N LYS A 13 -7.92 20.93 -12.29
CA LYS A 13 -6.98 19.90 -11.81
C LYS A 13 -7.25 19.50 -10.35
N GLU A 14 -7.56 20.48 -9.51
CA GLU A 14 -7.93 20.30 -8.09
C GLU A 14 -9.22 19.49 -7.93
N LYS A 15 -10.28 19.86 -8.67
CA LYS A 15 -11.59 19.20 -8.59
C LYS A 15 -11.54 17.71 -9.00
N ASN A 16 -10.64 17.36 -9.92
CA ASN A 16 -10.41 15.97 -10.34
C ASN A 16 -9.64 15.14 -9.29
N LYS A 17 -8.76 15.77 -8.51
CA LYS A 17 -8.02 15.07 -7.45
C LYS A 17 -8.97 14.66 -6.33
N GLU A 18 -9.80 15.60 -5.90
CA GLU A 18 -10.79 15.37 -4.84
C GLU A 18 -11.80 14.28 -5.24
N LEU A 19 -12.26 14.28 -6.50
CA LEU A 19 -13.15 13.23 -7.01
C LEU A 19 -12.46 11.85 -7.04
N LYS A 20 -11.20 11.78 -7.48
CA LYS A 20 -10.43 10.53 -7.48
C LYS A 20 -10.21 9.99 -6.07
N GLU A 21 -9.94 10.88 -5.12
CA GLU A 21 -9.80 10.52 -3.70
C GLU A 21 -11.12 10.01 -3.12
N LYS A 22 -12.25 10.68 -3.38
CA LYS A 22 -13.58 10.23 -2.93
C LYS A 22 -13.98 8.90 -3.56
N ILE A 23 -13.71 8.69 -4.85
CA ILE A 23 -13.95 7.42 -5.52
C ILE A 23 -13.08 6.33 -4.89
N PHE A 24 -11.80 6.59 -4.65
CA PHE A 24 -10.92 5.61 -4.00
C PHE A 24 -11.39 5.29 -2.58
N GLN A 25 -11.78 6.30 -1.79
CA GLN A 25 -12.34 6.11 -0.45
C GLN A 25 -13.66 5.33 -0.46
N SER A 26 -14.42 5.36 -1.56
CA SER A 26 -15.62 4.53 -1.73
C SER A 26 -15.31 3.05 -2.00
N PHE A 27 -14.10 2.75 -2.50
CA PHE A 27 -13.61 1.39 -2.61
C PHE A 27 -12.94 1.02 -1.30
N ASP A 28 -13.60 0.19 -0.50
CA ASP A 28 -13.03 -0.33 0.73
C ASP A 28 -11.87 -1.27 0.39
N LYS A 29 -10.66 -0.72 0.28
CA LYS A 29 -9.42 -1.41 -0.13
C LYS A 29 -8.25 -0.89 0.69
N ILE A 30 -7.27 -1.77 0.92
CA ILE A 30 -6.01 -1.42 1.55
C ILE A 30 -4.85 -1.55 0.56
N ARG A 31 -3.90 -0.62 0.63
CA ARG A 31 -2.68 -0.56 -0.17
C ARG A 31 -1.51 -1.05 0.67
N ILE A 32 -0.98 -2.20 0.31
CA ILE A 32 0.17 -2.79 1.00
C ILE A 32 1.40 -2.64 0.13
N TYR A 33 2.44 -2.02 0.69
CA TYR A 33 3.73 -1.87 0.05
C TYR A 33 4.64 -3.02 0.45
N THR A 34 5.59 -3.32 -0.41
CA THR A 34 6.58 -4.37 -0.16
C THR A 34 7.96 -3.76 -0.23
N LYS A 35 8.90 -4.30 0.54
CA LYS A 35 10.31 -3.92 0.41
C LYS A 35 11.21 -5.14 0.50
N GLU A 36 12.37 -5.03 -0.14
CA GLU A 36 13.46 -5.98 0.06
C GLU A 36 14.31 -5.57 1.27
N PRO A 37 15.06 -6.52 1.87
CA PRO A 37 16.06 -6.21 2.87
C PRO A 37 17.01 -5.12 2.39
N HIS A 38 17.24 -4.11 3.23
CA HIS A 38 18.13 -2.97 2.96
C HIS A 38 17.75 -2.08 1.76
N LYS A 39 16.59 -2.30 1.14
CA LYS A 39 16.07 -1.43 0.07
C LYS A 39 14.86 -0.64 0.54
N GLU A 40 14.57 0.42 -0.20
CA GLU A 40 13.33 1.17 -0.07
C GLU A 40 12.12 0.34 -0.49
N LYS A 41 10.94 0.78 -0.04
CA LYS A 41 9.67 0.17 -0.46
C LYS A 41 9.40 0.42 -1.93
N THR A 42 8.65 -0.49 -2.54
CA THR A 42 8.18 -0.34 -3.91
C THR A 42 7.28 0.89 -4.06
N SER A 43 7.27 1.48 -5.25
CA SER A 43 6.36 2.60 -5.56
C SER A 43 4.93 2.14 -5.82
N LYS A 44 4.76 0.89 -6.28
CA LYS A 44 3.45 0.28 -6.57
C LYS A 44 3.01 -0.58 -5.39
N PRO A 45 1.84 -0.30 -4.78
CA PRO A 45 1.28 -1.16 -3.76
C PRO A 45 0.55 -2.36 -4.36
N ILE A 46 0.38 -3.38 -3.54
CA ILE A 46 -0.56 -4.47 -3.74
C ILE A 46 -1.90 -4.04 -3.14
N ILE A 47 -2.96 -4.18 -3.93
CA ILE A 47 -4.32 -3.86 -3.49
C ILE A 47 -4.97 -5.11 -2.90
N LEU A 48 -5.54 -4.96 -1.71
CA LEU A 48 -6.19 -6.03 -0.94
C LEU A 48 -7.53 -5.56 -0.37
N GLU A 49 -8.36 -6.53 0.01
CA GLU A 49 -9.58 -6.27 0.78
C GLU A 49 -9.21 -5.87 2.23
N PRO A 50 -10.07 -5.14 2.92
CA PRO A 50 -9.97 -4.93 4.37
C PRO A 50 -9.88 -6.26 5.12
N ASN A 51 -9.22 -6.25 6.28
CA ASN A 51 -8.97 -7.43 7.11
C ASN A 51 -8.09 -8.52 6.44
N SER A 52 -7.45 -8.20 5.31
CA SER A 52 -6.44 -9.11 4.74
C SER A 52 -5.25 -9.25 5.68
N THR A 53 -4.65 -10.42 5.64
CA THR A 53 -3.52 -10.80 6.50
C THR A 53 -2.20 -10.77 5.73
N VAL A 54 -1.10 -10.92 6.47
CA VAL A 54 0.23 -11.10 5.88
C VAL A 54 0.32 -12.33 4.99
N LYS A 55 -0.43 -13.40 5.30
CA LYS A 55 -0.54 -14.57 4.42
C LYS A 55 -1.08 -14.19 3.05
N ASP A 56 -2.12 -13.36 2.98
CA ASP A 56 -2.76 -12.97 1.72
C ASP A 56 -1.81 -12.18 0.83
N VAL A 57 -0.99 -11.31 1.43
CA VAL A 57 0.09 -10.62 0.70
C VAL A 57 1.15 -11.61 0.22
N ALA A 58 1.59 -12.53 1.09
CA ALA A 58 2.59 -13.52 0.75
C ALA A 58 2.17 -14.40 -0.43
N GLU A 59 0.90 -14.83 -0.48
CA GLU A 59 0.35 -15.61 -1.59
C GLU A 59 0.38 -14.84 -2.91
N LYS A 60 0.04 -13.54 -2.89
CA LYS A 60 0.07 -12.71 -4.11
C LYS A 60 1.48 -12.49 -4.66
N ILE A 61 2.48 -12.34 -3.79
CA ILE A 61 3.87 -12.08 -4.21
C ILE A 61 4.59 -13.37 -4.57
N LEU A 62 4.48 -14.37 -3.70
CA LEU A 62 5.26 -15.61 -3.77
C LEU A 62 4.54 -16.71 -4.54
N LYS A 63 3.35 -16.47 -5.11
CA LYS A 63 2.61 -17.36 -6.03
C LYS A 63 2.55 -18.82 -5.53
N GLY A 64 2.11 -19.04 -4.29
CA GLY A 64 2.02 -20.38 -3.68
C GLY A 64 3.22 -20.81 -2.84
N PHE A 65 4.27 -19.98 -2.71
CA PHE A 65 5.41 -20.24 -1.83
C PHE A 65 5.33 -19.49 -0.48
N SER A 66 4.13 -19.07 -0.04
CA SER A 66 3.91 -18.44 1.27
C SER A 66 4.43 -19.29 2.43
N ASN A 67 4.37 -20.62 2.30
CA ASN A 67 4.89 -21.59 3.27
C ASN A 67 6.41 -21.50 3.48
N LYS A 68 7.15 -20.84 2.58
CA LYS A 68 8.60 -20.61 2.72
C LYS A 68 8.92 -19.38 3.57
N VAL A 69 7.94 -18.55 3.92
CA VAL A 69 8.14 -17.37 4.76
C VAL A 69 8.49 -17.82 6.18
N LYS A 70 9.68 -17.42 6.64
CA LYS A 70 10.16 -17.69 8.00
C LYS A 70 9.83 -16.55 8.95
N GLU A 71 9.96 -15.33 8.45
CA GLU A 71 9.84 -14.11 9.23
C GLU A 71 9.27 -13.03 8.32
N THR A 72 8.38 -12.19 8.87
CA THR A 72 7.91 -10.99 8.17
C THR A 72 8.10 -9.80 9.09
N LYS A 73 8.69 -8.73 8.55
CA LYS A 73 8.81 -7.45 9.22
C LYS A 73 7.79 -6.48 8.66
N ILE A 74 7.25 -5.63 9.53
CA ILE A 74 6.24 -4.65 9.17
C ILE A 74 6.59 -3.24 9.62
N TRP A 75 6.20 -2.27 8.80
CA TRP A 75 6.22 -0.84 9.09
C TRP A 75 4.85 -0.26 8.71
N GLY A 76 4.32 0.65 9.51
CA GLY A 76 3.07 1.33 9.20
C GLY A 76 2.02 1.24 10.31
N PRO A 77 0.77 1.61 10.00
CA PRO A 77 -0.31 1.77 10.98
C PRO A 77 -0.72 0.51 11.76
N SER A 78 -0.44 -0.70 11.27
CA SER A 78 -0.71 -1.94 12.03
C SER A 78 0.45 -2.38 12.92
N SER A 79 1.62 -1.75 12.76
CA SER A 79 2.80 -2.04 13.55
C SER A 79 2.84 -1.21 14.84
N LYS A 80 3.34 -1.80 15.92
CA LYS A 80 3.65 -1.11 17.18
C LYS A 80 4.94 -0.30 17.08
N PHE A 81 5.91 -0.76 16.29
CA PHE A 81 7.18 -0.08 16.06
C PHE A 81 7.80 -0.46 14.71
N PRO A 82 8.61 0.41 14.07
CA PRO A 82 9.24 0.13 12.79
C PRO A 82 10.01 -1.20 12.77
N GLY A 83 9.71 -2.07 11.80
CA GLY A 83 10.39 -3.35 11.65
C GLY A 83 9.97 -4.43 12.65
N GLN A 84 8.80 -4.27 13.28
CA GLN A 84 8.23 -5.30 14.14
C GLN A 84 8.12 -6.63 13.39
N ILE A 85 8.51 -7.72 14.06
CA ILE A 85 8.33 -9.08 13.54
C ILE A 85 6.90 -9.52 13.85
N ILE A 86 6.19 -9.99 12.81
CA ILE A 86 4.81 -10.47 12.91
C ILE A 86 4.67 -11.85 12.26
N GLY A 87 3.57 -12.53 12.60
CA GLY A 87 3.19 -13.80 11.99
C GLY A 87 2.28 -13.63 10.77
N LEU A 88 2.05 -14.74 10.04
CA LEU A 88 1.22 -14.74 8.83
C LEU A 88 -0.24 -14.33 9.08
N GLN A 89 -0.76 -14.52 10.29
CA GLN A 89 -2.14 -14.18 10.67
C GLN A 89 -2.33 -12.72 11.10
N HIS A 90 -1.27 -11.91 11.07
CA HIS A 90 -1.39 -10.50 11.41
C HIS A 90 -2.21 -9.77 10.35
N GLU A 91 -3.28 -9.10 10.77
CA GLU A 91 -4.12 -8.26 9.92
C GLU A 91 -3.40 -6.96 9.55
N LEU A 92 -3.54 -6.59 8.28
CA LEU A 92 -2.90 -5.42 7.70
C LEU A 92 -3.85 -4.23 7.63
N LYS A 93 -3.26 -3.04 7.63
CA LYS A 93 -3.93 -1.76 7.43
C LYS A 93 -3.42 -1.07 6.16
N ASP A 94 -4.23 -0.16 5.63
CA ASP A 94 -3.84 0.66 4.49
C ASP A 94 -2.51 1.37 4.77
N LEU A 95 -1.63 1.38 3.76
CA LEU A 95 -0.28 1.95 3.77
C LEU A 95 0.79 1.19 4.55
N ASP A 96 0.49 0.00 5.08
CA ASP A 96 1.53 -0.86 5.65
C ASP A 96 2.59 -1.24 4.60
N VAL A 97 3.79 -1.48 5.10
CA VAL A 97 4.95 -1.97 4.34
C VAL A 97 5.38 -3.30 4.95
N VAL A 98 5.52 -4.33 4.13
CA VAL A 98 5.99 -5.64 4.56
C VAL A 98 7.32 -6.02 3.90
N GLU A 99 8.16 -6.71 4.65
CA GLU A 99 9.38 -7.36 4.17
C GLU A 99 9.31 -8.84 4.53
N PHE A 100 9.33 -9.71 3.52
CA PHE A 100 9.33 -11.15 3.71
C PHE A 100 10.77 -11.67 3.73
N LYS A 101 11.04 -12.56 4.68
CA LYS A 101 12.27 -13.36 4.70
C LYS A 101 11.91 -14.82 4.52
N THR A 102 12.30 -15.38 3.38
CA THR A 102 12.10 -16.80 3.07
C THR A 102 13.30 -17.63 3.54
N LYS A 103 13.08 -18.94 3.72
CA LYS A 103 14.17 -19.92 3.75
C LYS A 103 14.76 -20.15 2.36
#